data_AF-R7T6U9-F1
#
_entry.id   AF-R7T6U9-F1
#
_cell.length_a   1.000
_cell.length_b   1.000
_cell.length_c   1.000
_cell.angle_alpha   90.00
_cell.angle_beta   90.00
_cell.angle_gamma   90.00
#
_symmetry.space_group_name_H-M   'P 1'
#
loop_
_entity.id
_entity.type
_entity.pdbx_description
1 polymer ?
#
loop_
_entity_poly.entity_id
_entity_poly.type
_entity_poly.pdbx_seq_one_letter_code
_entity_poly.pdbx_strand_id
1 'polypeptide(L)'
;MERWEAKIVALFVILIVPGFCTLIPYKVSDYVAKKGALGVKVLSCLMCFGGGVFFATYILHMGPEVRTILDAALVQPYHITYPIADLIMAAGFFLVFFAEKITLKLNKRRQKLKMIARKEKCIQVTKEKKSECNDCECNGGCESSNGALPQQAPRKKAVSIEDLALNLQSCPLSGTGDCCTDPEEAKTPGTEDHLFMVYTPHEAEDEATVSAHSTRSLVLILALSLHRIFEGMSVGLQQTSASVWSLLLAVMCHETVIGFSMGLQFVKNGFKLKRMIVASVLCSTIMPLGVIIGMVIVEAGKISQRT
;
A
#
# COMPACT_ATOMS: atom_id res chain seq x y z
N MET A 1 7.63 -33.03 27.33
CA MET A 1 6.63 -31.95 27.20
C MET A 1 5.40 -32.56 26.58
N GLU A 2 4.26 -32.44 27.27
CA GLU A 2 2.98 -32.93 26.77
C GLU A 2 2.60 -32.19 25.48
N ARG A 3 1.79 -32.84 24.64
CA ARG A 3 1.35 -32.27 23.35
C ARG A 3 0.64 -30.93 23.54
N TRP A 4 -0.21 -30.81 24.56
CA TRP A 4 -0.99 -29.61 24.81
C TRP A 4 -0.09 -28.46 25.29
N GLU A 5 0.88 -28.75 26.16
CA GLU A 5 1.90 -27.78 26.59
C GLU A 5 2.67 -27.20 25.40
N ALA A 6 3.09 -28.04 24.46
CA ALA A 6 3.78 -27.58 23.26
C ALA A 6 2.94 -26.61 22.42
N LYS A 7 1.62 -26.83 22.33
CA LYS A 7 0.70 -25.95 21.60
C LYS A 7 0.45 -24.62 22.32
N ILE A 8 0.36 -24.64 23.65
CA ILE A 8 0.23 -23.41 24.44
C ILE A 8 1.50 -22.56 24.32
N VAL A 9 2.68 -23.19 24.43
CA VAL A 9 3.95 -22.48 24.23
C VAL A 9 4.05 -21.92 22.80
N ALA A 10 3.69 -22.71 21.78
CA ALA A 10 3.66 -22.25 20.40
C ALA A 10 2.74 -21.04 20.21
N LEU A 11 1.54 -21.04 20.82
CA LEU A 11 0.61 -19.90 20.79
C LEU A 11 1.23 -18.61 21.34
N PHE A 12 1.88 -18.68 22.50
CA PHE A 12 2.53 -17.50 23.10
C PHE A 12 3.69 -17.00 22.24
N VAL A 13 4.54 -17.91 21.73
CA VAL A 13 5.66 -17.55 20.86
C VAL A 13 5.18 -16.87 19.58
N ILE A 14 4.16 -17.43 18.94
CA ILE A 14 3.52 -16.91 17.72
C ILE A 14 2.84 -15.55 17.94
N LEU A 15 2.27 -15.31 19.12
CA LEU A 15 1.67 -14.02 19.44
C LEU A 15 2.73 -12.94 19.68
N ILE A 16 3.76 -13.29 20.46
CA ILE A 16 4.74 -12.34 20.98
C ILE A 16 5.78 -11.98 19.91
N VAL A 17 6.45 -12.97 19.33
CA VAL A 17 7.66 -12.72 18.53
C VAL A 17 7.34 -11.94 17.23
N PRO A 18 6.36 -12.32 16.40
CA PRO A 18 5.96 -11.54 15.22
C PRO A 18 5.44 -10.14 15.56
N GLY A 19 4.74 -10.00 16.70
CA GLY A 19 4.24 -8.72 17.20
C GLY A 19 5.39 -7.76 17.49
N PHE A 20 6.40 -8.22 18.23
CA PHE A 20 7.61 -7.44 18.47
C PHE A 20 8.38 -7.14 17.17
N CYS A 21 8.58 -8.14 16.30
CA CYS A 21 9.26 -7.94 15.01
C CYS A 21 8.61 -6.87 14.14
N THR A 22 7.28 -6.75 14.16
CA THR A 22 6.54 -5.73 13.41
C THR A 22 6.73 -4.31 13.98
N LEU A 23 7.04 -4.20 15.28
CA LEU A 23 7.30 -2.91 15.95
C LEU A 23 8.76 -2.47 15.87
N ILE A 24 9.71 -3.39 15.66
CA ILE A 24 11.15 -3.07 15.53
C ILE A 24 11.42 -1.97 14.47
N PRO A 25 10.85 -2.03 13.25
CA PRO A 25 11.05 -1.01 12.22
C PRO A 25 10.70 0.42 12.66
N TYR A 26 9.77 0.60 13.61
CA TYR A 26 9.42 1.92 14.12
C TYR A 26 10.61 2.61 14.79
N LYS A 27 11.37 1.87 15.62
CA LYS A 27 12.59 2.39 16.27
C LYS A 27 13.74 2.52 15.26
N VAL A 28 13.82 1.58 14.31
CA VAL A 28 14.85 1.57 13.26
C VAL A 28 14.65 2.75 12.30
N SER A 29 13.42 3.18 12.05
CA SER A 29 13.08 4.32 11.21
C SER A 29 13.83 5.58 11.60
N ASP A 30 13.79 5.93 12.89
CA ASP A 30 14.44 7.15 13.40
C ASP A 30 15.96 7.09 13.24
N TYR A 31 16.52 5.89 13.29
CA TYR A 31 17.95 5.66 13.06
C TYR A 31 18.31 5.70 11.56
N VAL A 32 17.44 5.16 10.70
CA VAL A 32 17.59 5.17 9.24
C VAL A 32 17.47 6.59 8.69
N ALA A 33 16.55 7.40 9.22
CA ALA A 33 16.39 8.80 8.84
C ALA A 33 17.68 9.62 9.09
N LYS A 34 18.39 9.33 10.19
CA LYS A 34 19.68 9.97 10.52
C LYS A 34 20.81 9.61 9.54
N LYS A 35 20.72 8.46 8.86
CA LYS A 35 21.74 7.99 7.88
C LYS A 35 21.47 8.43 6.44
N GLY A 36 20.38 9.17 6.17
CA GLY A 36 20.09 9.75 4.86
C GLY A 36 20.06 8.71 3.73
N ALA A 37 20.85 8.96 2.67
CA ALA A 37 20.86 8.15 1.43
C ALA A 37 21.25 6.68 1.65
N LEU A 38 22.15 6.39 2.61
CA LEU A 38 22.52 5.01 2.95
C LEU A 38 21.34 4.26 3.57
N GLY A 39 20.56 4.95 4.41
CA GLY A 39 19.38 4.40 5.05
C GLY A 39 18.35 3.91 4.04
N VAL A 40 18.05 4.72 3.02
CA VAL A 40 17.10 4.38 1.95
C VAL A 40 17.56 3.16 1.15
N LYS A 41 18.87 3.07 0.83
CA LYS A 41 19.43 1.89 0.12
C LYS A 41 19.27 0.62 0.93
N VAL A 42 19.63 0.65 2.22
CA VAL A 42 19.46 -0.49 3.14
C VAL A 42 17.99 -0.89 3.21
N LEU A 43 17.08 0.08 3.25
CA LEU A 43 15.64 -0.14 3.25
C LEU A 43 15.15 -0.89 2.01
N SER A 44 15.62 -0.51 0.84
CA SER A 44 15.26 -1.17 -0.42
C SER A 44 15.85 -2.58 -0.50
N CYS A 45 17.09 -2.78 -0.04
CA CYS A 45 17.69 -4.11 0.06
C CYS A 45 16.91 -5.03 1.01
N LEU A 46 16.46 -4.51 2.16
CA LEU A 46 15.66 -5.28 3.12
C LEU A 46 14.29 -5.69 2.58
N MET A 47 13.62 -4.81 1.82
CA MET A 47 12.35 -5.18 1.16
C MET A 47 12.54 -6.22 0.05
N CYS A 48 13.60 -6.08 -0.75
CA CYS A 48 13.94 -7.07 -1.79
C CYS A 48 14.29 -8.44 -1.16
N PHE A 49 15.06 -8.43 -0.06
CA PHE A 49 15.34 -9.63 0.72
C PHE A 49 14.06 -10.28 1.25
N GLY A 50 13.12 -9.49 1.78
CA GLY A 50 11.81 -9.96 2.20
C GLY A 50 11.08 -10.73 1.10
N GLY A 51 11.00 -10.17 -0.11
CA GLY A 51 10.40 -10.84 -1.28
C GLY A 51 11.10 -12.16 -1.65
N GLY A 52 12.42 -12.22 -1.55
CA GLY A 52 13.18 -13.46 -1.77
C GLY A 52 12.87 -14.55 -0.75
N VAL A 53 12.77 -14.19 0.54
CA VAL A 53 12.40 -15.14 1.61
C VAL A 53 10.97 -15.65 1.44
N PHE A 54 10.03 -14.78 1.05
CA PHE A 54 8.66 -15.18 0.73
C PHE A 54 8.62 -16.19 -0.42
N PHE A 55 9.31 -15.91 -1.52
CA PHE A 55 9.38 -16.81 -2.66
C PHE A 55 10.03 -18.15 -2.30
N ALA A 56 11.11 -18.13 -1.50
CA ALA A 56 11.75 -19.35 -1.01
C ALA A 56 10.82 -20.18 -0.12
N THR A 57 10.04 -19.51 0.76
CA THR A 57 9.05 -20.18 1.62
C THR A 57 7.96 -20.84 0.80
N TYR A 58 7.48 -20.17 -0.26
CA TYR A 58 6.53 -20.76 -1.19
C TYR A 58 7.08 -22.05 -1.82
N ILE A 59 8.31 -22.04 -2.35
CA ILE A 59 8.90 -23.21 -3.03
C ILE A 59 9.19 -24.34 -2.04
N LEU A 60 9.84 -24.02 -0.90
CA LEU A 60 10.39 -25.03 -0.01
C LEU A 60 9.40 -25.56 1.02
N HIS A 61 8.39 -24.77 1.38
CA HIS A 61 7.45 -25.13 2.43
C HIS A 61 6.03 -25.36 1.89
N MET A 62 5.44 -24.34 1.27
CA MET A 62 4.03 -24.43 0.83
C MET A 62 3.85 -25.35 -0.37
N GLY A 63 4.76 -25.30 -1.34
CA GLY A 63 4.73 -26.13 -2.55
C GLY A 63 4.66 -27.62 -2.26
N PRO A 64 5.63 -28.23 -1.54
CA PRO A 64 5.61 -29.66 -1.26
C PRO A 64 4.45 -30.08 -0.36
N GLU A 65 4.07 -29.24 0.61
CA GLU A 65 2.95 -29.51 1.51
C GLU A 65 1.64 -29.64 0.72
N VAL A 66 1.34 -28.67 -0.15
CA VAL A 66 0.10 -28.68 -0.97
C VAL A 66 0.08 -29.87 -1.93
N ARG A 67 1.21 -30.20 -2.57
CA ARG A 67 1.32 -31.38 -3.44
C ARG A 67 0.99 -32.66 -2.69
N THR A 68 1.59 -32.86 -1.52
CA THR A 68 1.40 -34.06 -0.71
C THR A 68 -0.06 -34.22 -0.26
N ILE A 69 -0.69 -33.12 0.19
CA ILE A 69 -2.09 -33.12 0.62
C ILE A 69 -3.03 -33.44 -0.55
N LEU A 70 -2.83 -32.80 -1.70
CA LEU A 70 -3.72 -32.96 -2.85
C LEU A 70 -3.54 -34.32 -3.53
N ASP A 71 -2.32 -34.85 -3.53
CA ASP A 71 -2.03 -36.17 -4.08
C ASP A 71 -2.78 -37.26 -3.30
N ALA A 72 -2.78 -37.16 -1.97
CA ALA A 72 -3.52 -38.08 -1.11
C ALA A 72 -5.05 -37.90 -1.20
N ALA A 73 -5.53 -36.66 -1.36
CA ALA A 73 -6.97 -36.35 -1.30
C ALA A 73 -7.72 -36.51 -2.63
N LEU A 74 -7.08 -36.25 -3.78
CA LEU A 74 -7.72 -36.24 -5.09
C LEU A 74 -7.05 -37.16 -6.11
N VAL A 75 -5.72 -37.15 -6.19
CA VAL A 75 -4.99 -37.88 -7.24
C VAL A 75 -5.06 -39.38 -7.03
N GLN A 76 -4.80 -39.86 -5.81
CA GLN A 76 -4.89 -41.30 -5.51
C GLN A 76 -6.33 -41.83 -5.58
N PRO A 77 -7.36 -41.18 -5.01
CA PRO A 77 -8.73 -41.71 -5.04
C PRO A 77 -9.38 -41.71 -6.43
N TYR A 78 -9.01 -40.76 -7.31
CA TYR A 78 -9.63 -40.60 -8.63
C TYR A 78 -8.68 -40.91 -9.81
N HIS A 79 -7.47 -41.42 -9.55
CA HIS A 79 -6.45 -41.78 -10.55
C HIS A 79 -6.17 -40.67 -11.59
N ILE A 80 -6.02 -39.41 -11.13
CA ILE A 80 -5.81 -38.27 -12.04
C ILE A 80 -4.31 -38.09 -12.35
N THR A 81 -3.89 -38.29 -13.61
CA THR A 81 -2.47 -38.17 -14.03
C THR A 81 -1.99 -36.73 -14.25
N TYR A 82 -2.71 -35.72 -13.76
CA TYR A 82 -2.41 -34.31 -13.98
C TYR A 82 -1.99 -33.61 -12.67
N PRO A 83 -0.97 -32.72 -12.67
CA PRO A 83 -0.50 -32.03 -11.47
C PRO A 83 -1.47 -30.91 -11.04
N ILE A 84 -2.61 -31.28 -10.45
CA ILE A 84 -3.66 -30.35 -10.03
C ILE A 84 -3.12 -29.34 -8.98
N ALA A 85 -2.16 -29.75 -8.15
CA ALA A 85 -1.57 -28.89 -7.12
C ALA A 85 -0.90 -27.65 -7.75
N ASP A 86 -0.14 -27.85 -8.83
CA ASP A 86 0.51 -26.76 -9.56
C ASP A 86 -0.48 -25.84 -10.24
N LEU A 87 -1.54 -26.42 -10.81
CA LEU A 87 -2.61 -25.64 -11.42
C LEU A 87 -3.32 -24.76 -10.40
N ILE A 88 -3.65 -25.29 -9.22
CA ILE A 88 -4.31 -24.54 -8.14
C ILE A 88 -3.38 -23.43 -7.63
N MET A 89 -2.10 -23.73 -7.40
CA MET A 89 -1.12 -22.73 -6.97
C MET A 89 -0.96 -21.60 -8.01
N ALA A 90 -0.82 -21.95 -9.29
CA ALA A 90 -0.73 -20.97 -10.37
C ALA A 90 -2.01 -20.14 -10.52
N ALA A 91 -3.18 -20.77 -10.42
CA ALA A 91 -4.47 -20.08 -10.46
C ALA A 91 -4.61 -19.08 -9.30
N GLY A 92 -4.17 -19.45 -8.09
CA GLY A 92 -4.15 -18.55 -6.93
C GLY A 92 -3.25 -17.33 -7.15
N PHE A 93 -2.05 -17.53 -7.69
CA PHE A 93 -1.14 -16.43 -8.03
C PHE A 93 -1.77 -15.46 -9.04
N PHE A 94 -2.33 -15.98 -10.14
CA PHE A 94 -2.99 -15.14 -11.14
C PHE A 94 -4.22 -14.42 -10.59
N LEU A 95 -4.99 -15.06 -9.70
CA LEU A 95 -6.15 -14.44 -9.05
C LEU A 95 -5.73 -13.21 -8.25
N VAL A 96 -4.70 -13.32 -7.41
CA VAL A 96 -4.18 -12.19 -6.62
C VAL A 96 -3.63 -11.11 -7.54
N PHE A 97 -2.85 -11.50 -8.56
CA PHE A 97 -2.30 -10.56 -9.55
C PHE A 97 -3.39 -9.79 -10.30
N PHE A 98 -4.42 -10.48 -10.79
CA PHE A 98 -5.55 -9.83 -11.45
C PHE A 98 -6.34 -8.95 -10.48
N ALA A 99 -6.59 -9.40 -9.25
CA ALA A 99 -7.24 -8.59 -8.24
C ALA A 99 -6.46 -7.28 -7.99
N GLU A 100 -5.14 -7.35 -7.97
CA GLU A 100 -4.28 -6.18 -7.81
C GLU A 100 -4.36 -5.22 -9.01
N LYS A 101 -4.25 -5.73 -10.25
CA LYS A 101 -4.35 -4.91 -11.48
C LYS A 101 -5.76 -4.34 -11.68
N ILE A 102 -6.80 -5.09 -11.32
CA ILE A 102 -8.20 -4.60 -11.32
C ILE A 102 -8.33 -3.47 -10.31
N THR A 103 -7.87 -3.68 -9.08
CA THR A 103 -7.91 -2.68 -8.01
C THR A 103 -7.21 -1.39 -8.42
N LEU A 104 -6.06 -1.51 -9.07
CA LEU A 104 -5.36 -0.40 -9.69
C LEU A 104 -6.19 0.38 -10.68
N LYS A 105 -6.78 -0.34 -11.63
CA LYS A 105 -7.51 0.24 -12.76
C LYS A 105 -8.74 0.96 -12.25
N LEU A 106 -9.45 0.36 -11.30
CA LEU A 106 -10.59 0.98 -10.62
C LEU A 106 -10.19 2.22 -9.84
N ASN A 107 -9.06 2.18 -9.12
CA ASN A 107 -8.59 3.32 -8.34
C ASN A 107 -8.11 4.48 -9.23
N LYS A 108 -7.34 4.20 -10.29
CA LYS A 108 -6.95 5.21 -11.29
C LYS A 108 -8.17 5.85 -11.96
N ARG A 109 -9.18 5.04 -12.33
CA ARG A 109 -10.46 5.55 -12.86
C ARG A 109 -11.18 6.45 -11.86
N ARG A 110 -11.27 6.03 -10.59
CA ARG A 110 -11.91 6.80 -9.52
C ARG A 110 -11.22 8.15 -9.29
N GLN A 111 -9.88 8.19 -9.34
CA GLN A 111 -9.12 9.44 -9.20
C GLN A 111 -9.34 10.37 -10.39
N LYS A 112 -9.29 9.85 -11.62
CA LYS A 112 -9.60 10.64 -12.82
C LYS A 112 -11.00 11.25 -12.75
N LEU A 113 -12.01 10.47 -12.33
CA LEU A 113 -13.38 10.95 -12.21
C LEU A 113 -13.52 12.04 -11.13
N LYS A 114 -12.83 11.90 -9.98
CA LYS A 114 -12.77 12.95 -8.96
C LYS A 114 -12.10 14.24 -9.46
N MET A 115 -11.07 14.13 -10.30
CA MET A 115 -10.41 15.29 -10.90
C MET A 115 -11.33 16.02 -11.90
N ILE A 116 -12.08 15.28 -12.73
CA ILE A 116 -13.06 15.85 -13.67
C ILE A 116 -14.16 16.60 -12.89
N ALA A 117 -14.78 15.95 -11.90
CA ALA A 117 -15.83 16.56 -11.09
C ALA A 117 -15.35 17.81 -10.32
N ARG A 118 -14.07 17.85 -9.88
CA ARG A 118 -13.47 19.04 -9.27
C ARG A 118 -13.24 20.17 -10.28
N LYS A 119 -12.77 19.85 -11.49
CA LYS A 119 -12.60 20.83 -12.57
C LYS A 119 -13.94 21.47 -12.96
N GLU A 120 -15.00 20.68 -13.09
CA GLU A 120 -16.35 21.19 -13.39
C GLU A 120 -16.84 22.18 -12.33
N LYS A 121 -16.64 21.87 -11.04
CA LYS A 121 -16.98 22.78 -9.93
C LYS A 121 -16.22 24.10 -9.99
N CYS A 122 -14.91 24.08 -10.26
CA CYS A 122 -14.13 25.33 -10.39
C CYS A 122 -14.59 26.17 -11.58
N ILE A 123 -14.94 25.55 -12.71
CA ILE A 123 -15.44 26.27 -13.90
C ILE A 123 -16.78 26.97 -13.59
N GLN A 124 -17.66 26.33 -12.81
CA GLN A 124 -18.94 26.94 -12.42
C GLN A 124 -18.74 28.18 -11.53
N VAL A 125 -17.89 28.10 -10.50
CA VAL A 125 -17.59 29.25 -9.61
C VAL A 125 -17.00 30.44 -10.37
N THR A 126 -16.14 30.20 -11.36
CA THR A 126 -15.57 31.27 -12.19
C THR A 126 -16.62 31.93 -13.08
N LYS A 127 -17.64 31.19 -13.55
CA LYS A 127 -18.75 31.77 -14.32
C LYS A 127 -19.62 32.68 -13.46
N GLU A 128 -19.92 32.27 -12.22
CA GLU A 128 -20.71 33.08 -11.28
C GLU A 128 -19.96 34.37 -10.90
N LYS A 129 -18.66 34.31 -10.57
CA LYS A 129 -17.87 35.52 -10.27
C LYS A 129 -17.72 36.47 -11.47
N LYS A 130 -17.70 35.95 -12.71
CA LYS A 130 -17.67 36.79 -13.92
C LYS A 130 -19.01 37.48 -14.20
N SER A 131 -20.12 36.88 -13.74
CA SER A 131 -21.42 37.55 -13.71
C SER A 131 -21.41 38.70 -12.71
N GLU A 132 -20.88 38.46 -11.51
CA GLU A 132 -20.89 39.43 -10.40
C GLU A 132 -19.97 40.65 -10.63
N CYS A 133 -18.85 40.50 -11.36
CA CYS A 133 -18.01 41.63 -11.79
C CYS A 133 -18.58 42.42 -12.98
N ASN A 134 -19.56 41.88 -13.70
CA ASN A 134 -20.19 42.58 -14.83
C ASN A 134 -21.30 43.54 -14.38
N ASP A 135 -21.74 43.46 -13.11
CA ASP A 135 -22.74 44.34 -12.49
C ASP A 135 -22.11 45.54 -11.75
N CYS A 136 -20.80 45.75 -11.88
CA CYS A 136 -20.16 47.01 -11.49
C CYS A 136 -20.44 48.07 -12.56
N GLU A 137 -21.65 48.64 -12.56
CA GLU A 137 -21.92 49.90 -13.25
C GLU A 137 -21.08 51.02 -12.60
N CYS A 138 -19.91 51.31 -13.17
CA CYS A 138 -19.18 52.54 -12.89
C CYS A 138 -19.98 53.72 -13.45
N ASN A 139 -20.89 54.26 -12.62
CA ASN A 139 -21.55 55.53 -12.88
C ASN A 139 -20.76 56.65 -12.16
N GLY A 140 -19.93 57.38 -12.90
CA GLY A 140 -19.46 58.71 -12.51
C GLY A 140 -17.95 58.95 -12.49
N GLY A 141 -17.44 59.55 -13.56
CA GLY A 141 -16.49 60.67 -13.51
C GLY A 141 -15.00 60.40 -13.26
N CYS A 142 -14.25 60.11 -14.32
CA CYS A 142 -12.82 60.44 -14.39
C CYS A 142 -12.53 61.13 -15.74
N GLU A 143 -12.47 62.45 -15.71
CA GLU A 143 -12.12 63.31 -16.85
C GLU A 143 -10.62 63.22 -17.21
N SER A 144 -10.37 63.23 -18.53
CA SER A 144 -9.27 63.92 -19.25
C SER A 144 -7.81 63.50 -18.94
N SER A 145 -6.92 63.20 -19.90
CA SER A 145 -6.66 63.94 -21.15
C SER A 145 -5.75 63.17 -22.12
N ASN A 146 -6.11 63.24 -23.41
CA ASN A 146 -5.29 63.45 -24.61
C ASN A 146 -4.08 62.55 -24.97
N GLY A 147 -4.15 61.92 -26.16
CA GLY A 147 -2.96 61.66 -26.98
C GLY A 147 -3.02 60.56 -28.05
N ALA A 148 -3.68 60.83 -29.18
CA ALA A 148 -3.44 60.29 -30.55
C ALA A 148 -3.54 58.77 -30.87
N LEU A 149 -4.39 58.46 -31.87
CA LEU A 149 -4.47 57.20 -32.63
C LEU A 149 -3.63 57.33 -33.94
N PRO A 150 -3.23 56.24 -34.63
CA PRO A 150 -4.19 55.62 -35.56
C PRO A 150 -4.16 54.07 -35.63
N GLN A 151 -5.37 53.51 -35.77
CA GLN A 151 -5.76 52.35 -36.59
C GLN A 151 -5.06 50.99 -36.30
N GLN A 152 -5.76 49.87 -36.11
CA GLN A 152 -6.97 49.41 -36.76
C GLN A 152 -7.48 48.17 -36.00
N ALA A 153 -8.75 48.17 -35.58
CA ALA A 153 -9.48 46.91 -35.35
C ALA A 153 -9.79 46.29 -36.74
N PRO A 154 -9.85 44.95 -36.93
CA PRO A 154 -10.95 44.19 -36.34
C PRO A 154 -10.71 42.68 -36.09
N ARG A 155 -11.75 42.06 -35.51
CA ARG A 155 -12.09 40.62 -35.46
C ARG A 155 -11.65 39.81 -34.25
N LYS A 156 -12.67 39.47 -33.46
CA LYS A 156 -13.00 38.11 -32.98
C LYS A 156 -11.96 37.06 -33.40
N LYS A 157 -11.11 36.62 -32.47
CA LYS A 157 -10.53 35.28 -32.51
C LYS A 157 -10.85 34.57 -31.20
N ALA A 158 -11.53 33.44 -31.35
CA ALA A 158 -11.71 32.45 -30.31
C ALA A 158 -10.32 32.11 -29.74
N VAL A 159 -10.16 32.26 -28.43
CA VAL A 159 -8.99 31.72 -27.74
C VAL A 159 -9.22 30.21 -27.65
N SER A 160 -8.36 29.47 -28.36
CA SER A 160 -8.40 28.01 -28.46
C SER A 160 -8.09 27.36 -27.11
N ILE A 161 -8.64 26.17 -26.94
CA ILE A 161 -8.48 25.27 -25.80
C ILE A 161 -7.05 24.68 -25.86
N GLU A 162 -6.01 25.48 -25.66
CA GLU A 162 -4.63 24.94 -25.56
C GLU A 162 -3.66 25.83 -24.76
N ASP A 163 -3.95 27.13 -24.55
CA ASP A 163 -3.07 28.03 -23.77
C ASP A 163 -3.33 28.04 -22.25
N LEU A 164 -4.30 27.27 -21.74
CA LEU A 164 -4.66 27.26 -20.31
C LEU A 164 -3.84 26.26 -19.47
N ALA A 165 -2.84 25.58 -20.04
CA ALA A 165 -2.13 24.51 -19.36
C ALA A 165 -0.85 24.93 -18.60
N LEU A 166 -0.36 26.18 -18.74
CA LEU A 166 0.98 26.53 -18.24
C LEU A 166 1.06 27.58 -17.11
N ASN A 167 -0.06 28.09 -16.57
CA ASN A 167 -0.03 29.01 -15.42
C ASN A 167 -0.91 28.55 -14.26
N LEU A 168 -0.67 27.33 -13.74
CA LEU A 168 -1.21 26.90 -12.46
C LEU A 168 -0.12 26.35 -11.52
N GLN A 169 1.00 27.06 -11.47
CA GLN A 169 1.94 27.03 -10.36
C GLN A 169 2.09 28.50 -9.94
N SER A 170 1.14 29.10 -9.22
CA SER A 170 1.24 29.26 -7.77
C SER A 170 0.01 30.06 -7.31
N CYS A 171 -0.74 29.60 -6.31
CA CYS A 171 -1.59 30.48 -5.51
C CYS A 171 -1.50 30.08 -4.04
N PRO A 172 -0.71 30.77 -3.22
CA PRO A 172 -1.00 30.94 -1.81
C PRO A 172 -2.16 31.94 -1.69
N LEU A 173 -3.28 31.52 -1.10
CA LEU A 173 -4.28 32.46 -0.60
C LEU A 173 -3.74 33.08 0.70
N SER A 174 -3.37 34.36 0.67
CA SER A 174 -3.65 35.31 1.76
C SER A 174 -3.23 36.74 1.40
N GLY A 175 -4.20 37.66 1.38
CA GLY A 175 -4.06 39.03 1.90
C GLY A 175 -3.41 40.12 1.05
N THR A 176 -4.27 40.99 0.49
CA THR A 176 -4.21 42.48 0.54
C THR A 176 -2.94 43.25 0.12
N GLY A 177 -3.09 44.15 -0.87
CA GLY A 177 -2.43 45.47 -0.87
C GLY A 177 -1.53 45.85 -2.06
N ASP A 178 -2.03 46.77 -2.88
CA ASP A 178 -1.36 47.92 -3.54
C ASP A 178 -0.29 47.80 -4.66
N CYS A 179 -0.25 48.93 -5.41
CA CYS A 179 0.29 49.28 -6.73
C CYS A 179 1.81 49.22 -6.96
N CYS A 180 2.14 48.99 -8.24
CA CYS A 180 3.19 49.60 -9.10
C CYS A 180 4.65 49.70 -8.63
N THR A 181 5.56 49.04 -9.37
CA THR A 181 6.86 49.56 -9.85
C THR A 181 7.41 48.69 -11.00
N ASP A 182 7.87 49.30 -12.11
CA ASP A 182 8.64 48.67 -13.19
C ASP A 182 10.16 48.53 -12.83
N PRO A 183 11.10 48.17 -13.74
CA PRO A 183 11.91 46.95 -13.60
C PRO A 183 13.42 47.23 -13.45
N GLU A 184 14.11 46.57 -12.53
CA GLU A 184 15.58 46.63 -12.48
C GLU A 184 16.24 45.26 -12.21
N GLU A 185 16.89 44.80 -13.27
CA GLU A 185 18.22 44.18 -13.35
C GLU A 185 18.56 42.86 -12.63
N ALA A 186 19.19 42.01 -13.43
CA ALA A 186 19.65 40.67 -13.15
C ALA A 186 20.77 40.61 -12.09
N LYS A 187 20.70 39.61 -11.20
CA LYS A 187 21.90 38.96 -10.65
C LYS A 187 21.62 37.54 -10.19
N THR A 188 22.19 36.58 -10.91
CA THR A 188 22.38 35.20 -10.47
C THR A 188 23.33 35.17 -9.27
N PRO A 189 23.14 34.23 -8.31
CA PRO A 189 24.13 33.16 -8.22
C PRO A 189 23.51 31.79 -7.95
N GLY A 190 24.26 30.76 -8.34
CA GLY A 190 23.82 29.39 -8.55
C GLY A 190 23.20 28.69 -7.36
N THR A 191 22.26 27.80 -7.69
CA THR A 191 21.75 26.77 -6.78
C THR A 191 21.91 25.45 -7.51
N GLU A 192 22.57 24.50 -6.85
CA GLU A 192 22.76 23.14 -7.32
C GLU A 192 21.38 22.45 -7.36
N ASP A 193 20.74 22.50 -8.52
CA ASP A 193 19.44 21.88 -8.73
C ASP A 193 19.54 20.36 -8.74
N HIS A 194 19.19 19.78 -7.59
CA HIS A 194 18.11 18.81 -7.47
C HIS A 194 17.96 17.83 -8.65
N LEU A 195 18.88 16.87 -8.72
CA LEU A 195 18.65 15.61 -9.43
C LEU A 195 17.65 14.74 -8.63
N PHE A 196 16.38 15.16 -8.60
CA PHE A 196 15.27 14.30 -8.21
C PHE A 196 15.00 13.33 -9.36
N MET A 197 15.76 12.24 -9.37
CA MET A 197 15.57 11.12 -10.27
C MET A 197 14.13 10.61 -10.17
N VAL A 198 13.42 10.76 -11.27
CA VAL A 198 12.21 10.02 -11.63
C VAL A 198 12.55 8.53 -11.58
N TYR A 199 12.29 7.89 -10.44
CA TYR A 199 12.32 6.43 -10.33
C TYR A 199 11.06 5.88 -11.00
N THR A 200 11.27 5.18 -12.10
CA THR A 200 10.25 4.36 -12.77
C THR A 200 9.77 3.27 -11.81
N PRO A 201 8.45 3.05 -11.64
CA PRO A 201 7.96 2.02 -10.73
C PRO A 201 8.10 0.66 -11.43
N HIS A 202 9.19 -0.05 -11.17
CA HIS A 202 9.32 -1.46 -11.46
C HIS A 202 9.10 -2.25 -10.17
N GLU A 203 8.20 -3.24 -10.26
CA GLU A 203 7.39 -3.79 -9.18
C GLU A 203 8.21 -4.57 -8.13
N ALA A 204 8.29 -4.04 -6.92
CA ALA A 204 8.66 -4.75 -5.69
C ALA A 204 7.63 -4.35 -4.64
N GLU A 205 7.01 -5.35 -4.03
CA GLU A 205 5.62 -5.35 -3.52
C GLU A 205 5.36 -4.27 -2.45
N ASP A 206 4.59 -3.26 -2.87
CA ASP A 206 4.04 -2.16 -2.08
C ASP A 206 2.84 -2.64 -1.24
N GLU A 207 3.05 -2.73 0.07
CA GLU A 207 2.09 -2.83 1.16
C GLU A 207 2.32 -1.77 2.25
N ALA A 208 2.40 -0.52 1.82
CA ALA A 208 1.30 0.42 2.01
C ALA A 208 1.73 1.76 1.36
N THR A 209 0.81 2.69 1.10
CA THR A 209 1.03 4.15 0.97
C THR A 209 -0.32 4.81 1.20
N VAL A 210 -0.62 5.15 2.45
CA VAL A 210 -1.90 5.75 2.82
C VAL A 210 -2.07 7.09 2.12
N SER A 211 -2.87 7.11 1.06
CA SER A 211 -3.92 8.13 0.81
C SER A 211 -4.55 7.98 -0.59
N ALA A 212 -3.95 7.22 -1.49
CA ALA A 212 -4.52 6.83 -2.78
C ALA A 212 -4.66 5.32 -2.92
N HIS A 213 -3.98 4.54 -2.07
CA HIS A 213 -3.64 3.12 -2.14
C HIS A 213 -4.55 2.17 -1.31
N SER A 214 -5.66 2.68 -0.76
CA SER A 214 -6.40 1.98 0.30
C SER A 214 -7.01 0.62 -0.10
N THR A 215 -7.32 0.42 -1.38
CA THR A 215 -7.96 -0.80 -1.86
C THR A 215 -6.95 -1.91 -2.18
N ARG A 216 -5.76 -1.56 -2.65
CA ARG A 216 -4.69 -2.55 -2.90
C ARG A 216 -4.25 -3.19 -1.61
N SER A 217 -3.99 -2.35 -0.61
CA SER A 217 -3.63 -2.84 0.71
C SER A 217 -4.75 -3.60 1.38
N LEU A 218 -6.01 -3.33 1.05
CA LEU A 218 -7.09 -4.17 1.54
C LEU A 218 -7.01 -5.59 0.96
N VAL A 219 -6.78 -5.75 -0.35
CA VAL A 219 -6.66 -7.07 -0.99
C VAL A 219 -5.47 -7.85 -0.43
N LEU A 220 -4.32 -7.21 -0.28
CA LEU A 220 -3.11 -7.84 0.23
C LEU A 220 -3.19 -8.12 1.73
N ILE A 221 -3.76 -7.23 2.55
CA ILE A 221 -4.07 -7.52 3.96
C ILE A 221 -5.02 -8.70 4.07
N LEU A 222 -6.07 -8.80 3.24
CA LEU A 222 -6.98 -9.95 3.24
C LEU A 222 -6.25 -11.25 2.86
N ALA A 223 -5.44 -11.24 1.81
CA ALA A 223 -4.67 -12.40 1.37
C ALA A 223 -3.69 -12.88 2.46
N LEU A 224 -2.93 -11.96 3.06
CA LEU A 224 -2.01 -12.25 4.16
C LEU A 224 -2.76 -12.69 5.42
N SER A 225 -3.96 -12.17 5.69
CA SER A 225 -4.79 -12.63 6.81
C SER A 225 -5.21 -14.09 6.63
N LEU A 226 -5.66 -14.47 5.43
CA LEU A 226 -6.03 -15.86 5.15
C LEU A 226 -4.83 -16.80 5.24
N HIS A 227 -3.67 -16.39 4.71
CA HIS A 227 -2.43 -17.13 4.82
C HIS A 227 -2.06 -17.43 6.28
N ARG A 228 -2.11 -16.41 7.15
CA ARG A 228 -1.83 -16.54 8.60
C ARG A 228 -2.79 -17.48 9.32
N ILE A 229 -4.07 -17.46 8.92
CA ILE A 229 -5.07 -18.37 9.50
C ILE A 229 -4.72 -19.83 9.16
N PHE A 230 -4.36 -20.11 7.89
CA PHE A 230 -4.03 -21.47 7.46
C PHE A 230 -2.71 -21.97 8.04
N GLU A 231 -1.70 -21.12 8.15
CA GLU A 231 -0.45 -21.47 8.82
C GLU A 231 -0.67 -21.80 10.31
N GLY A 232 -1.44 -20.96 11.01
CA GLY A 232 -1.84 -21.24 12.39
C GLY A 232 -2.62 -22.54 12.51
N MET A 233 -3.55 -22.80 11.58
CA MET A 233 -4.32 -24.03 11.55
C MET A 233 -3.43 -25.27 11.36
N SER A 234 -2.44 -25.21 10.46
CA SER A 234 -1.47 -26.29 10.24
C SER A 234 -0.73 -26.65 11.54
N VAL A 235 -0.25 -25.65 12.29
CA VAL A 235 0.36 -25.86 13.61
C VAL A 235 -0.64 -26.46 14.62
N GLY A 236 -1.88 -25.96 14.63
CA GLY A 236 -2.95 -26.45 15.50
C GLY A 236 -3.38 -27.89 15.22
N LEU A 237 -3.32 -28.33 13.96
CA LEU A 237 -3.68 -29.68 13.52
C LEU A 237 -2.63 -30.73 13.93
N GLN A 238 -1.39 -30.33 14.23
CA GLN A 238 -0.35 -31.31 14.47
C GLN A 238 -0.58 -32.20 15.69
N GLN A 239 -0.28 -33.48 15.50
CA GLN A 239 -0.57 -34.57 16.44
C GLN A 239 0.60 -34.86 17.39
N THR A 240 1.82 -34.64 16.93
CA THR A 240 3.08 -34.89 17.65
C THR A 240 3.74 -33.59 18.08
N SER A 241 4.28 -33.56 19.30
CA SER A 241 5.00 -32.39 19.83
C SER A 241 6.23 -32.04 18.97
N ALA A 242 6.97 -33.03 18.49
CA ALA A 242 8.10 -32.81 17.58
C ALA A 242 7.70 -32.08 16.29
N SER A 243 6.56 -32.46 15.69
CA SER A 243 6.03 -31.82 14.48
C SER A 243 5.55 -30.39 14.73
N VAL A 244 5.00 -30.12 15.92
CA VAL A 244 4.67 -28.76 16.34
C VAL A 244 5.93 -27.90 16.40
N TRP A 245 7.00 -28.40 17.01
CA TRP A 245 8.27 -27.66 17.12
C TRP A 245 8.95 -27.44 15.76
N SER A 246 8.94 -28.43 14.87
CA SER A 246 9.52 -28.28 13.53
C SER A 246 8.75 -27.28 12.68
N LEU A 247 7.41 -27.33 12.70
CA LEU A 247 6.59 -26.35 11.99
C LEU A 247 6.70 -24.98 12.62
N LEU A 248 6.73 -24.88 13.96
CA LEU A 248 6.92 -23.60 14.65
C LEU A 248 8.22 -22.95 14.19
N LEU A 249 9.34 -23.68 14.17
CA LEU A 249 10.61 -23.13 13.72
C LEU A 249 10.56 -22.65 12.27
N ALA A 250 9.98 -23.46 11.37
CA ALA A 250 9.79 -23.08 9.98
C ALA A 250 8.96 -21.80 9.83
N VAL A 251 7.85 -21.69 10.57
CA VAL A 251 6.99 -20.51 10.63
C VAL A 251 7.76 -19.30 11.15
N MET A 252 8.47 -19.43 12.27
CA MET A 252 9.21 -18.32 12.87
C MET A 252 10.26 -17.71 11.93
N CYS A 253 10.93 -18.54 11.12
CA CYS A 253 11.97 -18.07 10.19
C CYS A 253 11.43 -17.08 9.15
N HIS A 254 10.28 -17.35 8.55
CA HIS A 254 9.73 -16.45 7.55
C HIS A 254 8.84 -15.39 8.20
N GLU A 255 8.05 -15.73 9.22
CA GLU A 255 7.11 -14.81 9.86
C GLU A 255 7.77 -13.54 10.44
N THR A 256 8.98 -13.69 10.97
CA THR A 256 9.77 -12.55 11.48
C THR A 256 10.19 -11.60 10.35
N VAL A 257 10.57 -12.14 9.19
CA VAL A 257 10.91 -11.36 7.99
C VAL A 257 9.68 -10.65 7.43
N ILE A 258 8.52 -11.33 7.43
CA ILE A 258 7.26 -10.72 7.00
C ILE A 258 6.86 -9.58 7.93
N GLY A 259 6.85 -9.82 9.25
CA GLY A 259 6.50 -8.81 10.25
C GLY A 259 7.42 -7.60 10.17
N PHE A 260 8.72 -7.81 10.02
CA PHE A 260 9.69 -6.74 9.82
C PHE A 260 9.43 -5.94 8.53
N SER A 261 9.21 -6.63 7.41
CA SER A 261 8.93 -5.99 6.12
C SER A 261 7.62 -5.19 6.15
N MET A 262 6.58 -5.71 6.79
CA MET A 262 5.29 -5.03 6.98
C MET A 262 5.43 -3.79 7.89
N GLY A 263 6.13 -3.92 9.02
CA GLY A 263 6.39 -2.81 9.92
C GLY A 263 7.20 -1.68 9.25
N LEU A 264 8.13 -2.05 8.37
CA LEU A 264 8.91 -1.09 7.59
C LEU A 264 8.03 -0.27 6.63
N GLN A 265 7.01 -0.89 6.07
CA GLN A 265 6.11 -0.20 5.15
C GLN A 265 5.23 0.78 5.92
N PHE A 266 4.73 0.44 7.10
CA PHE A 266 4.01 1.40 7.93
C PHE A 266 4.81 2.67 8.24
N VAL A 267 6.11 2.50 8.48
CA VAL A 267 7.04 3.61 8.62
C VAL A 267 7.14 4.44 7.35
N LYS A 268 7.41 3.82 6.19
CA LYS A 268 7.56 4.50 4.90
C LYS A 268 6.36 5.38 4.55
N ASN A 269 5.19 4.99 5.03
CA ASN A 269 3.92 5.63 4.74
C ASN A 269 3.48 6.64 5.79
N GLY A 270 4.34 6.95 6.74
CA GLY A 270 4.06 7.93 7.79
C GLY A 270 2.85 7.55 8.64
N PHE A 271 2.61 6.25 8.89
CA PHE A 271 1.57 5.87 9.83
C PHE A 271 1.92 6.40 11.22
N LYS A 272 0.92 6.95 11.90
CA LYS A 272 1.05 7.34 13.31
C LYS A 272 1.25 6.07 14.14
N LEU A 273 2.09 6.13 15.19
CA LEU A 273 2.37 4.99 16.08
C LEU A 273 1.11 4.27 16.56
N LYS A 274 0.04 5.01 16.91
CA LYS A 274 -1.25 4.42 17.30
C LYS A 274 -1.83 3.46 16.25
N ARG A 275 -1.77 3.83 14.96
CA ARG A 275 -2.26 2.96 13.86
C ARG A 275 -1.35 1.75 13.65
N MET A 276 -0.04 1.93 13.83
CA MET A 276 0.92 0.83 13.74
C MET A 276 0.69 -0.21 14.84
N ILE A 277 0.47 0.24 16.08
CA ILE A 277 0.18 -0.64 17.21
C ILE A 277 -1.12 -1.40 16.96
N VAL A 278 -2.19 -0.72 16.55
CA VAL A 278 -3.47 -1.37 16.22
C VAL A 278 -3.30 -2.43 15.11
N ALA A 279 -2.58 -2.09 14.04
CA ALA A 279 -2.33 -3.03 12.94
C ALA A 279 -1.45 -4.22 13.38
N SER A 280 -0.46 -3.99 14.24
CA SER A 280 0.38 -5.05 14.81
C SER A 280 -0.44 -6.02 15.68
N VAL A 281 -1.32 -5.51 16.56
CA VAL A 281 -2.20 -6.35 17.39
C VAL A 281 -3.16 -7.17 16.52
N LEU A 282 -3.76 -6.55 15.50
CA LEU A 282 -4.62 -7.27 14.57
C LEU A 282 -3.85 -8.38 13.84
N CYS A 283 -2.66 -8.10 13.34
CA CYS A 283 -1.86 -9.07 12.62
C CYS A 283 -1.42 -10.25 13.51
N SER A 284 -0.97 -9.97 14.74
CA SER A 284 -0.50 -10.99 15.68
C SER A 284 -1.61 -11.86 16.27
N THR A 285 -2.87 -11.41 16.27
CA THR A 285 -3.99 -12.20 16.80
C THR A 285 -4.58 -13.17 15.77
N ILE A 286 -4.38 -12.95 14.47
CA ILE A 286 -4.89 -13.81 13.40
C ILE A 286 -4.29 -15.22 13.44
N MET A 287 -2.98 -15.35 13.66
CA MET A 287 -2.33 -16.67 13.66
C MET A 287 -2.71 -17.52 14.88
N PRO A 288 -2.75 -16.99 16.13
CA PRO A 288 -3.33 -17.67 17.28
C PRO A 288 -4.77 -18.14 17.07
N LEU A 289 -5.62 -17.34 16.40
CA LEU A 289 -6.97 -17.77 16.03
C LEU A 289 -6.93 -19.02 15.13
N GLY A 290 -6.05 -19.05 14.13
CA GLY A 290 -5.83 -20.24 13.29
C GLY A 290 -5.42 -21.47 14.11
N VAL A 291 -4.48 -21.32 15.06
CA VAL A 291 -4.04 -22.42 15.94
C VAL A 291 -5.19 -22.93 16.79
N ILE A 292 -6.00 -22.04 17.39
CA ILE A 292 -7.18 -22.42 18.18
C ILE A 292 -8.18 -23.19 17.33
N ILE A 293 -8.48 -22.72 16.11
CA ILE A 293 -9.38 -23.41 15.18
C ILE A 293 -8.84 -24.82 14.87
N GLY A 294 -7.55 -24.95 14.55
CA GLY A 294 -6.92 -26.25 14.30
C GLY A 294 -6.98 -27.19 15.52
N MET A 295 -6.79 -26.67 16.73
CA MET A 295 -6.92 -27.46 17.96
C MET A 295 -8.36 -27.97 18.17
N VAL A 296 -9.36 -27.10 17.97
CA VAL A 296 -10.78 -27.46 18.11
C VAL A 296 -11.16 -28.54 17.11
N ILE A 297 -10.71 -28.43 15.85
CA ILE A 297 -10.97 -29.44 14.81
C ILE A 297 -10.43 -30.81 15.22
N VAL A 298 -9.19 -30.87 15.72
CA VAL A 298 -8.60 -32.14 16.16
C VAL A 298 -9.38 -32.74 17.34
N GLU A 299 -9.78 -31.92 18.30
CA GLU A 299 -10.46 -32.42 19.49
C GLU A 299 -11.88 -32.90 19.17
N ALA A 300 -12.62 -32.16 18.33
CA ALA A 300 -13.92 -32.59 17.82
C ALA A 300 -13.83 -33.92 17.05
N GLY A 301 -12.79 -34.09 16.22
CA GLY A 301 -12.55 -35.33 15.48
C GLY A 301 -12.30 -36.54 16.38
N LYS A 302 -11.58 -36.38 17.50
CA LYS A 302 -11.37 -37.46 18.47
C LYS A 302 -12.66 -37.85 19.19
N ILE A 303 -13.51 -36.89 19.54
CA ILE A 303 -14.79 -37.16 20.20
C ILE A 303 -15.70 -37.97 19.28
N SER A 304 -15.74 -37.62 17.99
CA SER A 304 -16.56 -38.33 17.01
C SER A 304 -16.09 -39.77 16.73
N GLN A 305 -14.82 -40.11 16.97
CA GLN A 305 -14.33 -41.49 16.85
C GLN A 305 -14.51 -42.34 18.12
N ARG A 306 -14.80 -41.70 19.26
CA ARG A 306 -15.07 -42.39 20.54
C ARG A 306 -16.55 -42.72 20.75
N THR A 307 -17.44 -42.18 19.93
CA THR A 307 -18.89 -42.39 19.99
C THR A 307 -19.30 -43.37 18.90
#